data_AF-A0A815IWR7-F1
#
_entry.id   AF-A0A815IWR7-F1
#
_cell.length_a   1.000
_cell.length_b   1.000
_cell.length_c   1.000
_cell.angle_alpha   90.00
_cell.angle_beta   90.00
_cell.angle_gamma   90.00
#
_symmetry.space_group_name_H-M   'P 1'
#
loop_
_entity.id
_entity.type
_entity.pdbx_description
1 polymer ?
#
loop_
_entity_poly.entity_id
_entity_poly.type
_entity_poly.pdbx_seq_one_letter_code
_entity_poly.pdbx_strand_id
1 'polypeptide(L)'
;MNRCSGRSRKTEPNSNHDSWSFLGTLWYRAPELLLNCSRYNPAIDMWSCGCVFGEMIHGQPLFSGNDFFQVFKKIFCLVGLPTKEHMKWIPKDQYQCISGFYETPLIMRTFDTLFAPHFPIDQEAIQLLSNLLQVNPVERYTIEQAIGHSYFDNIYFNENDDNENESGEKLDFSEFDKLNDLDYIKNKIYHETKHIINKRT
;
A
#
# COMPACT_ATOMS: atom_id res chain seq x y z
N MET A 1 -9.58 -33.35 12.74
CA MET A 1 -8.19 -32.88 12.52
C MET A 1 -7.95 -32.81 11.01
N ASN A 2 -8.32 -31.69 10.39
CA ASN A 2 -8.20 -31.50 8.95
C ASN A 2 -6.91 -30.77 8.64
N ARG A 3 -5.96 -31.46 7.98
CA ARG A 3 -4.68 -30.90 7.55
C ARG A 3 -4.93 -29.96 6.36
N CYS A 4 -4.50 -28.71 6.49
CA CYS A 4 -4.43 -27.76 5.38
C CYS A 4 -3.38 -28.24 4.37
N SER A 5 -3.82 -28.62 3.18
CA SER A 5 -2.93 -28.88 2.05
C SER A 5 -2.54 -27.55 1.40
N GLY A 6 -1.31 -27.09 1.66
CA GLY A 6 -0.71 -25.96 0.96
C GLY A 6 -0.56 -26.27 -0.53
N ARG A 7 -1.26 -25.52 -1.38
CA ARG A 7 -1.27 -25.72 -2.84
C ARG A 7 -0.25 -24.77 -3.48
N SER A 8 1.03 -25.11 -3.38
CA SER A 8 2.07 -24.41 -4.14
C SER A 8 1.98 -24.83 -5.61
N ARG A 9 1.52 -23.94 -6.49
CA ARG A 9 1.51 -24.15 -7.94
C ARG A 9 2.94 -23.96 -8.45
N LYS A 10 3.52 -25.00 -9.07
CA LYS A 10 4.76 -24.87 -9.84
C LYS A 10 4.47 -24.02 -11.08
N THR A 11 5.13 -22.89 -11.22
CA THR A 11 5.11 -22.07 -12.45
C THR A 11 6.42 -22.27 -13.20
N GLU A 12 6.33 -22.57 -14.49
CA GLU A 12 7.50 -22.65 -15.38
C GLU A 12 8.11 -21.26 -15.61
N PRO A 13 9.45 -21.15 -15.73
CA PRO A 13 10.12 -19.88 -15.89
C PRO A 13 10.18 -19.51 -17.36
N ASN A 14 9.16 -18.82 -17.90
CA ASN A 14 9.34 -18.15 -19.19
C ASN A 14 8.41 -16.94 -19.37
N SER A 15 8.87 -15.77 -18.92
CA SER A 15 8.69 -14.45 -19.55
C SER A 15 9.24 -13.38 -18.61
N ASN A 16 10.07 -12.48 -19.13
CA ASN A 16 10.72 -11.36 -18.42
C ASN A 16 9.75 -10.24 -18.02
N HIS A 17 8.59 -10.58 -17.44
CA HIS A 17 7.74 -9.63 -16.73
C HIS A 17 7.83 -9.98 -15.25
N ASP A 18 8.43 -9.10 -14.46
CA ASP A 18 8.67 -9.28 -13.04
C ASP A 18 7.43 -9.85 -12.31
N SER A 19 7.56 -11.13 -11.94
CA SER A 19 6.55 -12.05 -11.39
C SER A 19 6.12 -11.72 -9.94
N TRP A 20 6.45 -10.52 -9.43
CA TRP A 20 6.05 -10.10 -8.08
C TRP A 20 4.55 -9.76 -7.99
N SER A 21 3.93 -9.49 -9.14
CA SER A 21 2.50 -9.18 -9.27
C SER A 21 1.59 -10.33 -8.81
N PHE A 22 2.05 -11.59 -8.88
CA PHE A 22 1.25 -12.80 -8.57
C PHE A 22 1.40 -13.34 -7.13
N LEU A 23 2.31 -12.79 -6.32
CA LEU A 23 2.55 -13.28 -4.96
C LEU A 23 1.98 -12.30 -3.93
N GLY A 24 0.90 -12.69 -3.24
CA GLY A 24 0.34 -11.96 -2.08
C GLY A 24 -1.03 -11.31 -2.30
N THR A 25 -1.54 -10.67 -1.25
CA THR A 25 -2.86 -10.01 -1.24
C THR A 25 -2.78 -8.65 -1.93
N LEU A 26 -3.61 -8.42 -2.97
CA LEU A 26 -3.63 -7.17 -3.75
C LEU A 26 -4.32 -6.00 -3.04
N TRP A 27 -5.08 -6.29 -1.97
CA TRP A 27 -6.14 -5.40 -1.45
C TRP A 27 -5.64 -4.07 -0.86
N TYR A 28 -4.36 -4.01 -0.49
CA TYR A 28 -3.72 -2.84 0.09
C TYR A 28 -2.66 -2.23 -0.83
N ARG A 29 -2.48 -2.78 -2.05
CA ARG A 29 -1.47 -2.26 -2.99
C ARG A 29 -1.96 -0.96 -3.62
N ALA A 30 -1.08 0.04 -3.62
CA ALA A 30 -1.34 1.32 -4.25
C ALA A 30 -1.54 1.20 -5.78
N PRO A 31 -2.35 2.08 -6.40
CA PRO A 31 -2.60 2.05 -7.85
C PRO A 31 -1.33 2.03 -8.70
N GLU A 32 -0.31 2.80 -8.33
CA GLU A 32 0.99 2.85 -8.99
C GLU A 32 1.76 1.52 -8.95
N LEU A 33 1.60 0.72 -7.89
CA LEU A 33 2.15 -0.64 -7.80
C LEU A 33 1.35 -1.61 -8.67
N LEU A 34 0.02 -1.48 -8.68
CA LEU A 34 -0.86 -2.30 -9.52
C LEU A 34 -0.63 -2.05 -11.02
N LEU A 35 -0.23 -0.83 -11.38
CA LEU A 35 0.17 -0.42 -12.74
C LEU A 35 1.66 -0.70 -13.05
N ASN A 36 2.41 -1.27 -12.11
CA ASN A 36 3.84 -1.53 -12.27
C ASN A 36 4.64 -0.29 -12.71
N CYS A 37 4.32 0.88 -12.14
CA CYS A 37 5.03 2.12 -12.42
C CYS A 37 6.48 2.04 -11.91
N SER A 38 7.46 2.53 -12.65
CA SER A 38 8.88 2.42 -12.26
C SER A 38 9.30 3.26 -11.04
N ARG A 39 8.42 4.15 -10.55
CA ARG A 39 8.72 5.07 -9.45
C ARG A 39 7.81 4.74 -8.27
N TYR A 40 8.42 4.18 -7.23
CA TYR A 40 7.79 3.96 -5.94
C TYR A 40 8.36 4.94 -4.92
N ASN A 41 7.51 5.47 -4.06
CA ASN A 41 7.86 6.44 -3.02
C ASN A 41 7.05 6.12 -1.75
N PRO A 42 7.29 6.79 -0.62
CA PRO A 42 6.53 6.55 0.62
C PRO A 42 5.01 6.73 0.49
N ALA A 43 4.49 7.34 -0.58
CA ALA A 43 3.05 7.46 -0.79
C ALA A 43 2.38 6.09 -0.94
N ILE A 44 3.08 5.03 -1.39
CA ILE A 44 2.52 3.67 -1.45
C ILE A 44 2.09 3.18 -0.07
N ASP A 45 2.82 3.57 0.97
CA ASP A 45 2.52 3.22 2.36
C ASP A 45 1.32 4.04 2.85
N MET A 46 1.24 5.32 2.48
CA MET A 46 0.08 6.17 2.80
C MET A 46 -1.22 5.64 2.21
N TRP A 47 -1.18 5.04 1.01
CA TRP A 47 -2.36 4.33 0.45
C TRP A 47 -2.73 3.12 1.29
N SER A 48 -1.73 2.32 1.68
CA SER A 48 -1.91 1.13 2.50
C SER A 48 -2.52 1.49 3.86
N CYS A 49 -2.04 2.58 4.48
CA CYS A 49 -2.61 3.16 5.69
C CYS A 49 -4.07 3.58 5.48
N GLY A 50 -4.39 4.24 4.37
CA GLY A 50 -5.78 4.57 4.02
C GLY A 50 -6.67 3.32 3.89
N CYS A 51 -6.17 2.25 3.26
CA CYS A 51 -6.90 1.00 3.13
C CYS A 51 -7.19 0.34 4.48
N VAL A 52 -6.17 0.27 5.36
CA VAL A 52 -6.32 -0.26 6.73
C VAL A 52 -7.25 0.62 7.55
N PHE A 53 -7.12 1.94 7.47
CA PHE A 53 -7.97 2.87 8.20
C PHE A 53 -9.44 2.74 7.80
N GLY A 54 -9.72 2.72 6.50
CA GLY A 54 -11.07 2.50 6.00
C GLY A 54 -11.61 1.10 6.31
N GLU A 55 -10.76 0.07 6.35
CA GLU A 55 -11.15 -1.27 6.80
C GLU A 55 -11.49 -1.32 8.29
N MET A 56 -10.78 -0.58 9.14
CA MET A 56 -11.12 -0.48 10.56
C MET A 56 -12.51 0.14 10.77
N ILE A 57 -12.89 1.12 9.93
CA ILE A 57 -14.21 1.77 9.98
C ILE A 57 -15.28 0.84 9.37
N HIS A 58 -15.00 0.22 8.23
CA HIS A 58 -15.96 -0.60 7.49
C HIS A 58 -16.14 -2.01 8.08
N GLY A 59 -15.13 -2.51 8.79
CA GLY A 59 -15.03 -3.87 9.29
C GLY A 59 -14.67 -4.92 8.24
N GLN A 60 -14.42 -4.53 6.98
CA GLN A 60 -14.06 -5.40 5.86
C GLN A 60 -13.11 -4.68 4.89
N PRO A 61 -12.26 -5.39 4.13
CA PRO A 61 -11.34 -4.76 3.19
C PRO A 61 -12.02 -3.96 2.08
N LEU A 62 -11.60 -2.70 1.90
CA LEU A 62 -12.16 -1.78 0.91
C LEU A 62 -12.01 -2.31 -0.53
N PHE A 63 -10.82 -2.79 -0.89
CA PHE A 63 -10.47 -3.16 -2.27
C PHE A 63 -10.17 -4.66 -2.43
N SER A 64 -10.97 -5.51 -1.78
CA SER A 64 -10.84 -6.97 -1.92
C SER A 64 -11.12 -7.45 -3.35
N GLY A 65 -10.17 -8.13 -3.98
CA GLY A 65 -10.30 -8.69 -5.32
C GLY A 65 -9.36 -9.87 -5.53
N ASN A 66 -9.69 -10.73 -6.49
CA ASN A 66 -8.89 -11.90 -6.85
C ASN A 66 -7.88 -11.62 -7.97
N ASP A 67 -8.03 -10.48 -8.66
CA ASP A 67 -7.18 -10.05 -9.76
C ASP A 67 -7.12 -8.51 -9.82
N PHE A 68 -6.20 -7.99 -10.65
CA PHE A 68 -6.00 -6.56 -10.86
C PHE A 68 -7.27 -5.84 -11.29
N PHE A 69 -8.06 -6.43 -12.18
CA PHE A 69 -9.26 -5.80 -12.71
C PHE A 69 -10.31 -5.58 -11.62
N GLN A 70 -10.54 -6.58 -10.77
CA GLN A 70 -11.48 -6.48 -9.65
C GLN A 70 -11.04 -5.43 -8.63
N VAL A 71 -9.75 -5.38 -8.32
CA VAL A 71 -9.19 -4.39 -7.38
C VAL A 71 -9.33 -2.98 -7.96
N PHE A 72 -8.92 -2.75 -9.21
CA PHE A 72 -9.10 -1.46 -9.88
C PHE A 72 -10.58 -1.04 -9.98
N LYS A 73 -11.48 -1.98 -10.30
CA LYS A 73 -12.92 -1.69 -10.33
C LYS A 73 -13.40 -1.13 -9.00
N LYS A 74 -13.00 -1.75 -7.88
CA LYS A 74 -13.39 -1.27 -6.54
C LYS A 74 -12.77 0.09 -6.20
N ILE A 75 -11.50 0.28 -6.54
CA ILE A 75 -10.82 1.57 -6.39
C ILE A 75 -11.59 2.66 -7.13
N PHE A 76 -11.86 2.47 -8.43
CA PHE A 76 -12.50 3.47 -9.26
C PHE A 76 -13.98 3.68 -8.91
N CYS A 77 -14.68 2.66 -8.42
CA CYS A 77 -16.04 2.84 -7.90
C CYS A 77 -16.10 3.69 -6.62
N LEU A 78 -15.04 3.73 -5.80
CA LEU A 78 -15.04 4.45 -4.52
C LEU A 78 -14.33 5.80 -4.60
N VAL A 79 -13.13 5.84 -5.18
CA VAL A 79 -12.28 7.02 -5.28
C VAL A 79 -12.53 7.81 -6.56
N GLY A 80 -13.06 7.15 -7.60
CA GLY A 80 -13.26 7.73 -8.92
C GLY A 80 -12.19 7.31 -9.92
N LEU A 81 -12.56 7.41 -11.19
CA LEU A 81 -11.68 7.15 -12.32
C LEU A 81 -10.89 8.43 -12.62
N PRO A 82 -9.55 8.39 -12.73
CA PRO A 82 -8.76 9.59 -12.99
C PRO A 82 -9.13 10.22 -14.34
N THR A 83 -9.23 11.54 -14.42
CA THR A 83 -9.45 12.20 -15.72
C THR A 83 -8.20 12.07 -16.59
N LYS A 84 -8.33 12.28 -17.91
CA LYS A 84 -7.17 12.30 -18.82
C LYS A 84 -6.08 13.28 -18.37
N GLU A 85 -6.47 14.39 -17.74
CA GLU A 85 -5.54 15.39 -17.22
C GLU A 85 -4.80 14.90 -15.97
N HIS A 86 -5.47 14.10 -15.13
CA HIS A 86 -4.91 13.50 -13.92
C HIS A 86 -4.16 12.18 -14.17
N MET A 87 -4.05 11.72 -15.42
CA MET A 87 -3.23 10.55 -15.79
C MET A 87 -1.74 10.87 -15.98
N LYS A 88 -1.30 12.13 -15.88
CA LYS A 88 0.09 12.54 -16.21
C LYS A 88 1.16 11.79 -15.42
N TRP A 89 0.83 11.27 -14.24
CA TRP A 89 1.74 10.50 -13.39
C TRP A 89 1.90 9.04 -13.85
N ILE A 90 0.97 8.53 -14.66
CA ILE A 90 1.00 7.16 -15.17
C ILE A 90 1.89 7.12 -16.43
N PRO A 91 2.82 6.17 -16.56
CA PRO A 91 3.56 5.94 -17.80
C PRO A 91 2.62 5.56 -18.95
N LYS A 92 2.85 6.11 -20.15
CA LYS A 92 1.94 5.92 -21.31
C LYS A 92 1.76 4.46 -21.71
N ASP A 93 2.77 3.63 -21.52
CA ASP A 93 2.74 2.19 -21.74
C ASP A 93 1.77 1.45 -20.80
N GLN A 94 1.43 2.03 -19.65
CA GLN A 94 0.49 1.45 -18.68
C GLN A 94 -0.95 1.93 -18.87
N TYR A 95 -1.23 2.84 -19.81
CA TYR A 95 -2.58 3.37 -20.04
C TYR A 95 -3.59 2.29 -20.45
N GLN A 96 -3.12 1.27 -21.16
CA GLN A 96 -3.97 0.15 -21.61
C GLN A 96 -4.52 -0.66 -20.43
N CYS A 97 -3.85 -0.66 -19.28
CA CYS A 97 -4.30 -1.36 -18.08
C CYS A 97 -5.57 -0.74 -17.47
N ILE A 98 -5.83 0.54 -17.75
CA ILE A 98 -6.99 1.28 -17.20
C ILE A 98 -7.98 1.76 -18.25
N SER A 99 -7.65 1.69 -19.55
CA SER A 99 -8.49 2.25 -20.61
C SER A 99 -9.88 1.59 -20.69
N GLY A 100 -9.98 0.30 -20.39
CA GLY A 100 -11.27 -0.41 -20.39
C GLY A 100 -12.26 0.09 -19.35
N PHE A 101 -11.80 0.77 -18.29
CA PHE A 101 -12.69 1.29 -17.25
C PHE A 101 -13.47 2.54 -17.67
N TYR A 102 -13.04 3.26 -18.71
CA TYR A 102 -13.79 4.41 -19.25
C TYR A 102 -15.05 4.00 -20.00
N GLU A 103 -15.06 2.77 -20.52
CA GLU A 103 -16.19 2.18 -21.25
C GLU A 103 -17.02 1.24 -20.36
N THR A 104 -16.49 0.89 -19.20
CA THR A 104 -17.15 0.02 -18.23
C THR A 104 -18.11 0.84 -17.36
N PRO A 105 -19.39 0.45 -17.21
CA PRO A 105 -20.28 1.10 -16.27
C PRO A 105 -19.80 0.85 -14.83
N LEU A 106 -19.38 1.93 -14.15
CA LEU A 106 -18.98 1.92 -12.75
C LEU A 106 -20.12 2.44 -11.87
N ILE A 107 -20.43 1.71 -10.80
CA ILE A 107 -21.41 2.16 -9.80
C ILE A 107 -20.63 2.89 -8.73
N MET A 108 -20.73 4.23 -8.75
CA MET A 108 -20.03 5.08 -7.82
C MET A 108 -20.61 4.95 -6.40
N ARG A 109 -19.72 4.92 -5.42
CA ARG A 109 -20.02 4.94 -3.99
C ARG A 109 -19.22 6.06 -3.35
N THR A 110 -19.79 6.62 -2.29
CA THR A 110 -19.07 7.55 -1.39
C THR A 110 -18.71 6.83 -0.11
N PHE A 111 -17.74 7.35 0.64
CA PHE A 111 -17.44 6.84 1.98
C PHE A 111 -18.67 6.87 2.90
N ASP A 112 -19.49 7.93 2.86
CA ASP A 112 -20.74 8.00 3.63
C ASP A 112 -21.67 6.83 3.31
N THR A 113 -21.91 6.56 2.02
CA THR A 113 -22.80 5.46 1.59
C THR A 113 -22.19 4.08 1.79
N LEU A 114 -20.86 3.97 1.83
CA LEU A 114 -20.17 2.72 2.09
C LEU A 114 -20.26 2.36 3.57
N PHE A 115 -20.14 3.36 4.45
CA PHE A 115 -20.03 3.14 5.88
C PHE A 115 -21.33 3.38 6.69
N ALA A 116 -22.37 3.96 6.06
CA ALA A 116 -23.69 4.17 6.65
C ALA A 116 -24.26 2.98 7.47
N PRO A 117 -24.03 1.69 7.12
CA PRO A 117 -24.57 0.58 7.89
C PRO A 117 -23.97 0.41 9.30
N HIS A 118 -22.83 1.02 9.60
CA HIS A 118 -22.03 0.66 10.78
C HIS A 118 -22.12 1.68 11.93
N PHE A 119 -22.12 2.99 11.65
CA PHE A 119 -22.27 4.06 12.65
C PHE A 119 -22.35 5.45 11.95
N PRO A 120 -22.89 6.52 12.56
CA PRO A 120 -22.62 7.89 12.11
C PRO A 120 -21.13 8.21 12.23
N ILE A 121 -20.45 8.31 11.10
CA ILE A 121 -18.99 8.49 11.07
C ILE A 121 -18.60 9.95 11.14
N ASP A 122 -17.51 10.18 11.87
CA ASP A 122 -16.85 11.47 11.94
C ASP A 122 -16.42 11.94 10.56
N GLN A 123 -16.83 13.17 10.20
CA GLN A 123 -16.50 13.77 8.92
C GLN A 123 -15.00 14.03 8.78
N GLU A 124 -14.29 14.27 9.90
CA GLU A 124 -12.84 14.40 9.89
C GLU A 124 -12.16 13.07 9.49
N ALA A 125 -12.73 11.93 9.91
CA ALA A 125 -12.25 10.61 9.51
C ALA A 125 -12.43 10.38 8.00
N ILE A 126 -13.60 10.76 7.46
CA ILE A 126 -13.88 10.64 6.02
C ILE A 126 -12.97 11.55 5.21
N GLN A 127 -12.72 12.77 5.68
CA GLN A 127 -11.82 13.72 5.02
C GLN A 127 -10.37 13.21 5.01
N LEU A 128 -9.86 12.76 6.16
CA LEU A 128 -8.54 12.14 6.24
C LEU A 128 -8.43 10.93 5.30
N LEU A 129 -9.41 10.03 5.34
CA LEU A 129 -9.43 8.84 4.49
C LEU A 129 -9.46 9.20 2.99
N SER A 130 -10.23 10.22 2.61
CA SER A 130 -10.29 10.71 1.23
C SER A 130 -8.94 11.26 0.77
N ASN A 131 -8.19 11.93 1.65
CA ASN A 131 -6.86 12.46 1.35
C ASN A 131 -5.76 11.37 1.31
N LEU A 132 -5.94 10.28 2.05
CA LEU A 132 -5.05 9.11 1.99
C LEU A 132 -5.33 8.22 0.77
N LEU A 133 -6.58 8.14 0.33
CA LEU A 133 -7.00 7.31 -0.80
C LEU A 133 -7.11 8.12 -2.09
N GLN A 134 -6.01 8.76 -2.49
CA GLN A 134 -5.89 9.40 -3.80
C GLN A 134 -5.24 8.47 -4.82
N VAL A 135 -5.80 8.40 -6.03
CA VAL A 135 -5.25 7.57 -7.12
C VAL A 135 -3.90 8.11 -7.59
N ASN A 136 -3.77 9.44 -7.68
CA ASN A 136 -2.50 10.09 -7.96
C ASN A 136 -1.63 10.13 -6.69
N PRO A 137 -0.45 9.49 -6.67
CA PRO A 137 0.39 9.45 -5.47
C PRO A 137 0.90 10.84 -5.03
N VAL A 138 0.92 11.83 -5.93
CA VAL A 138 1.35 13.21 -5.62
C VAL A 138 0.27 13.99 -4.87
N GLU A 139 -1.00 13.64 -5.07
CA GLU A 139 -2.14 14.27 -4.40
C GLU A 139 -2.44 13.63 -3.04
N ARG A 140 -1.81 12.49 -2.76
CA ARG A 140 -1.96 11.75 -1.51
C ARG A 140 -1.26 12.48 -0.37
N TYR A 141 -1.89 12.52 0.80
CA TYR A 141 -1.26 13.09 2.00
C TYR A 141 0.07 12.41 2.32
N THR A 142 1.05 13.23 2.70
CA THR A 142 2.26 12.75 3.37
C THR A 142 1.95 12.38 4.82
N ILE A 143 2.89 11.72 5.49
CA ILE A 143 2.74 11.35 6.90
C ILE A 143 2.55 12.58 7.79
N GLU A 144 3.30 13.65 7.52
CA GLU A 144 3.23 14.91 8.28
C GLU A 144 1.86 15.58 8.11
N GLN A 145 1.32 15.56 6.89
CA GLN A 145 -0.02 16.08 6.61
C GLN A 145 -1.12 15.24 7.27
N ALA A 146 -0.95 13.92 7.29
CA ALA A 146 -1.92 13.02 7.90
C ALA A 146 -1.95 13.15 9.43
N ILE A 147 -0.79 13.18 10.09
CA ILE A 147 -0.69 13.34 11.56
C ILE A 147 -1.20 14.72 12.00
N GLY A 148 -0.95 15.76 11.19
CA GLY A 148 -1.46 17.12 11.45
C GLY A 148 -2.94 17.34 11.12
N HIS A 149 -3.70 16.29 10.78
CA HIS A 149 -5.13 16.41 10.46
C HIS A 149 -5.99 16.48 11.73
N SER A 150 -7.07 17.28 11.72
CA SER A 150 -7.93 17.52 12.89
C SER A 150 -8.53 16.25 13.52
N TYR A 151 -8.60 15.16 12.75
CA TYR A 151 -8.98 13.83 13.22
C TYR A 151 -8.11 13.36 14.41
N PHE A 152 -6.85 13.78 14.48
CA PHE A 152 -5.91 13.43 15.54
C PHE A 152 -5.82 14.46 16.68
N ASP A 153 -6.52 15.61 16.62
CA ASP A 153 -6.39 16.71 17.60
C ASP A 153 -6.68 16.27 19.05
N ASN A 154 -7.56 15.28 19.23
CA ASN A 154 -7.95 14.78 20.55
C ASN A 154 -7.15 13.53 20.99
N ILE A 155 -6.16 13.12 20.20
CA ILE A 155 -5.27 12.02 20.58
C ILE A 155 -4.11 12.64 21.35
N TYR A 156 -3.97 12.24 22.61
CA TYR A 156 -2.85 12.63 23.44
C TYR A 156 -1.57 12.03 22.85
N PHE A 157 -0.83 12.80 22.05
CA PHE A 157 0.57 12.53 21.76
C PHE A 157 1.36 12.92 23.01
N ASN A 158 1.82 11.92 23.74
CA ASN A 158 2.71 12.17 24.85
C ASN A 158 4.07 12.52 24.22
N GLU A 159 4.38 13.81 24.06
CA GLU A 159 5.62 14.30 23.42
C GLU A 159 6.92 13.72 24.04
N ASN A 160 6.80 13.04 25.19
CA ASN A 160 7.89 12.34 25.85
C ASN A 160 8.18 10.92 25.30
N ASP A 161 7.24 10.28 24.59
CA ASP A 161 7.45 8.97 23.93
C ASP A 161 8.17 9.10 22.58
N ASP A 162 8.06 10.27 21.91
CA ASP A 162 8.68 10.55 20.61
C ASP A 162 10.13 11.07 20.72
N ASN A 163 10.78 10.91 21.88
CA ASN A 163 12.25 11.00 21.96
C ASN A 163 12.93 9.77 21.30
N GLU A 164 12.36 9.26 20.20
CA GLU A 164 13.13 8.48 19.25
C GLU A 164 14.05 9.47 18.54
N ASN A 165 15.30 9.50 19.01
CA ASN A 165 16.40 10.19 18.37
C ASN A 165 16.24 10.13 16.83
N GLU A 166 16.19 11.28 16.16
CA GLU A 166 16.36 11.42 14.70
C GLU A 166 17.70 10.81 14.19
N SER A 167 18.48 10.17 15.07
CA SER A 167 19.70 9.40 14.81
C SER A 167 19.45 7.95 14.38
N GLY A 168 18.30 7.63 13.78
CA GLY A 168 18.17 6.37 13.06
C GLY A 168 19.05 6.44 11.81
N GLU A 169 20.21 5.76 11.82
CA GLU A 169 21.03 5.64 10.61
C GLU A 169 20.13 5.19 9.44
N LYS A 170 20.11 5.97 8.36
CA LYS A 170 19.36 5.62 7.16
C LYS A 170 19.79 4.22 6.73
N LEU A 171 18.82 3.31 6.64
CA LEU A 171 19.09 1.94 6.19
C LEU A 171 19.82 1.98 4.84
N ASP A 172 21.02 1.41 4.83
CA ASP A 172 21.81 1.29 3.62
C ASP A 172 21.41 0.03 2.86
N PHE A 173 20.89 0.24 1.65
CA PHE A 173 20.53 -0.83 0.72
C PHE A 173 21.60 -1.06 -0.35
N SER A 174 22.79 -0.45 -0.25
CA SER A 174 23.88 -0.60 -1.24
C SER A 174 24.37 -2.04 -1.41
N GLU A 175 24.20 -2.89 -0.39
CA GLU A 175 24.62 -4.29 -0.42
C GLU A 175 23.58 -5.22 -1.08
N PHE A 176 22.40 -4.73 -1.48
CA PHE A 176 21.31 -5.59 -1.98
C PHE A 176 21.69 -6.37 -3.25
N ASP A 177 22.52 -5.78 -4.11
CA ASP A 177 23.01 -6.43 -5.34
C ASP A 177 23.86 -7.68 -5.07
N LYS A 178 24.43 -7.79 -3.85
CA LYS A 178 25.24 -8.94 -3.41
C LYS A 178 24.40 -10.11 -2.89
N LEU A 179 23.08 -9.94 -2.76
CA LEU A 179 22.18 -10.97 -2.24
C LEU A 179 21.94 -12.15 -3.18
N ASN A 180 22.53 -12.15 -4.37
CA ASN A 180 22.54 -13.34 -5.24
C ASN A 180 23.58 -14.39 -4.79
N ASP A 181 24.48 -14.05 -3.87
CA ASP A 181 25.47 -14.95 -3.30
C ASP A 181 24.98 -15.54 -1.96
N LEU A 182 24.68 -16.84 -1.95
CA LEU A 182 24.22 -17.54 -0.76
C LEU A 182 25.25 -17.58 0.37
N ASP A 183 26.54 -17.66 0.05
CA ASP A 183 27.58 -17.71 1.06
C ASP A 183 27.83 -16.31 1.65
N TYR A 184 27.70 -15.26 0.83
CA TYR A 184 27.62 -13.88 1.33
C TYR A 184 26.47 -13.71 2.33
N ILE A 185 25.25 -14.14 1.96
CA ILE A 185 24.07 -14.04 2.83
C ILE A 185 24.29 -14.79 4.16
N LYS A 186 24.74 -16.04 4.10
CA LYS A 186 24.98 -16.85 5.31
C LYS A 186 25.98 -16.17 6.24
N ASN A 187 27.09 -15.69 5.69
CA ASN A 187 28.12 -15.02 6.48
C ASN A 187 27.60 -13.72 7.09
N LYS A 188 26.87 -12.89 6.32
CA LYS A 188 26.30 -11.64 6.83
C LYS A 188 25.31 -11.90 7.97
N ILE A 189 24.38 -12.86 7.81
CA ILE A 189 23.43 -13.25 8.86
C ILE A 189 24.17 -13.72 10.13
N TYR A 190 25.19 -14.57 9.97
CA TYR A 190 25.98 -15.07 11.10
C TYR A 190 26.67 -13.94 11.86
N HIS A 191 27.33 -13.02 11.14
CA HIS A 191 28.05 -11.90 11.75
C HIS A 191 27.11 -10.90 12.42
N GLU A 192 25.97 -10.55 11.81
CA GLU A 192 24.96 -9.69 12.43
C GLU A 192 24.37 -10.33 13.69
N THR A 193 24.09 -11.64 13.66
CA THR A 193 23.61 -12.36 14.84
C THR A 193 24.62 -12.27 15.99
N LYS A 194 25.91 -12.47 15.70
CA LYS A 194 26.98 -12.35 16.70
C LYS A 194 27.12 -10.92 17.23
N HIS A 195 27.00 -9.91 16.35
CA HIS A 195 27.04 -8.50 16.73
C HIS A 195 25.90 -8.12 17.67
N ILE A 196 24.67 -8.54 17.37
CA ILE A 196 23.48 -8.31 18.21
C ILE A 196 23.65 -8.98 19.57
N ILE A 197 24.18 -10.21 19.62
CA ILE A 197 24.45 -10.91 20.88
C ILE A 197 25.48 -10.13 21.71
N ASN A 198 26.58 -9.70 21.11
CA ASN A 198 27.64 -8.98 21.81
C ASN A 198 27.19 -7.60 22.33
N LYS A 199 26.32 -6.88 21.60
CA LYS A 199 25.78 -5.59 22.05
C LYS A 199 24.83 -5.70 23.26
N ARG A 200 24.32 -6.90 23.57
CA ARG A 200 23.38 -7.15 24.67
C ARG A 200 24.07 -7.53 25.99
N THR A 201 25.35 -7.87 25.95
CA THR A 201 26.22 -8.15 27.12
C THR A 201 27.03 -6.94 27.50
#